data_AF-A0A8J6TGY7-F1
#
_entry.id   AF-A0A8J6TGY7-F1
#
_cell.length_a   1.000
_cell.length_b   1.000
_cell.length_c   1.000
_cell.angle_alpha   90.00
_cell.angle_beta   90.00
_cell.angle_gamma   90.00
#
_symmetry.space_group_name_H-M   'P 1'
#
loop_
_entity.id
_entity.type
_entity.pdbx_description
1 polymer ?
#
loop_
_entity_poly.entity_id
_entity_poly.type
_entity_poly.pdbx_seq_one_letter_code
_entity_poly.pdbx_strand_id
1 'polypeptide(L)'
;MTHLYRSRIQDTDVKNSLCQTGILGAIPQSILYGTRIILCLGFITIVVLGSFFLLPANLHYHVTERFIFTGADEDAWVYFGLILPKSGPYQSVENVEIFWNGIQQKEDYGFVDIIKFAGEKSGQEDLVVVIKYDVKLPQGYISWTAPVESFQRLPQTGIESDSPPLQEQASLLVNGITDKDVYKIYSFTADHLSYAEEDEDCGCANESALRAYETRSCVCTGFARLMTALCRASSIPSQMMIGIVFPPP
;
A
#
# COMPACT_ATOMS: atom_id res chain seq x y z
N MET A 1 6.85 53.57 -25.53
CA MET A 1 5.40 53.85 -25.56
C MET A 1 4.71 53.10 -24.44
N THR A 2 4.83 53.57 -23.20
CA THR A 2 3.88 53.31 -22.09
C THR A 2 4.15 54.40 -21.05
N HIS A 3 3.20 55.32 -20.89
CA HIS A 3 3.30 56.47 -19.99
C HIS A 3 2.99 56.04 -18.56
N LEU A 4 3.88 56.37 -17.63
CA LEU A 4 3.67 56.28 -16.18
C LEU A 4 2.73 57.41 -15.75
N TYR A 5 1.52 57.04 -15.30
CA TYR A 5 0.51 57.95 -14.76
C TYR A 5 0.74 58.12 -13.25
N ARG A 6 1.23 59.30 -12.85
CA ARG A 6 1.43 59.70 -11.45
C ARG A 6 0.16 60.38 -10.94
N SER A 7 -0.72 59.66 -10.24
CA SER A 7 -1.86 60.27 -9.57
C SER A 7 -1.44 60.83 -8.21
N ARG A 8 -1.76 62.10 -8.01
CA ARG A 8 -1.56 62.88 -6.79
C ARG A 8 -2.88 62.79 -6.03
N ILE A 9 -2.92 62.01 -4.94
CA ILE A 9 -4.05 62.00 -4.01
C ILE A 9 -3.76 63.05 -2.94
N GLN A 10 -4.71 63.97 -2.80
CA GLN A 10 -4.74 65.04 -1.81
C GLN A 10 -4.81 64.47 -0.40
N ASP A 11 -3.94 64.97 0.47
CA ASP A 11 -4.10 64.89 1.92
C ASP A 11 -5.37 65.64 2.33
N THR A 12 -6.45 64.91 2.59
CA THR A 12 -7.54 65.41 3.43
C THR A 12 -7.17 65.17 4.89
N ASP A 13 -6.77 66.26 5.52
CA ASP A 13 -6.53 66.45 6.94
C ASP A 13 -7.83 66.21 7.73
N VAL A 14 -8.15 64.95 8.01
CA VAL A 14 -9.22 64.56 8.94
C VAL A 14 -8.60 64.50 10.33
N LYS A 15 -8.69 65.64 11.03
CA LYS A 15 -8.49 65.74 12.48
C LYS A 15 -9.50 64.86 13.23
N ASN A 16 -9.15 63.60 13.43
CA ASN A 16 -9.78 62.76 14.44
C ASN A 16 -9.22 63.10 15.82
N SER A 17 -9.86 64.10 16.43
CA SER A 17 -9.89 64.31 17.87
C SER A 17 -10.65 63.15 18.52
N LEU A 18 -9.96 62.07 18.83
CA LEU A 18 -10.44 61.04 19.77
C LEU A 18 -9.52 61.01 20.99
N CYS A 19 -10.06 61.58 22.06
CA CYS A 19 -9.91 61.17 23.45
C CYS A 19 -8.64 60.40 23.80
N GLN A 20 -7.66 61.15 24.30
CA GLN A 20 -6.67 60.65 25.25
C GLN A 20 -7.36 60.13 26.51
N THR A 21 -7.63 58.83 26.55
CA THR A 21 -7.47 58.02 27.76
C THR A 21 -6.08 57.37 27.61
N GLY A 22 -5.07 57.76 28.37
CA GLY A 22 -5.04 57.58 29.81
C GLY A 22 -4.61 56.14 30.11
N ILE A 23 -3.31 55.95 30.34
CA ILE A 23 -2.66 54.75 30.90
C ILE A 23 -2.45 53.58 29.91
N LEU A 24 -1.56 53.75 28.93
CA LEU A 24 -0.71 52.64 28.48
C LEU A 24 0.74 53.14 28.45
N GLY A 25 1.54 52.69 29.42
CA GLY A 25 2.96 52.96 29.46
C GLY A 25 3.61 52.52 28.15
N ALA A 26 4.47 53.38 27.59
CA ALA A 26 5.19 53.09 26.36
C ALA A 26 5.95 51.77 26.51
N ILE A 27 5.48 50.72 25.84
CA ILE A 27 6.14 49.42 25.82
C ILE A 27 7.50 49.64 25.12
N PRO A 28 8.63 49.27 25.75
CA PRO A 28 9.95 49.38 25.15
C PRO A 28 9.99 48.70 23.78
N GLN A 29 10.54 49.38 22.77
CA GLN A 29 10.70 48.85 21.40
C GLN A 29 11.39 47.47 21.36
N SER A 30 12.31 47.21 22.30
CA SER A 30 12.98 45.92 22.45
C SER A 30 12.02 44.77 22.81
N ILE A 31 11.01 45.03 23.64
CA ILE A 31 9.98 44.04 24.01
C ILE A 31 9.09 43.74 22.79
N LEU A 32 8.75 44.77 22.02
CA LEU A 32 7.96 44.65 20.79
C LEU A 32 8.70 43.89 19.68
N TYR A 33 10.03 44.04 19.60
CA TYR A 33 10.87 43.29 18.67
C TYR A 33 11.04 41.82 19.11
N GLY A 34 11.26 41.58 20.41
CA GLY A 34 11.36 40.23 20.96
C GLY A 34 10.08 39.41 20.78
N THR A 35 8.90 40.01 21.02
CA THR A 35 7.61 39.32 20.81
C THR A 35 7.38 38.98 19.34
N ARG A 36 7.75 39.86 18.40
CA ARG A 36 7.69 39.57 16.97
C ARG A 36 8.57 38.37 16.59
N ILE A 37 9.81 38.31 17.11
CA ILE A 37 10.70 37.17 16.85
C ILE A 37 10.10 35.87 17.39
N ILE A 38 9.58 35.88 18.62
CA ILE A 38 8.97 34.69 19.23
C ILE A 38 7.74 34.23 18.43
N LEU A 39 6.87 35.15 18.01
CA LEU A 39 5.71 34.83 17.18
C LEU A 39 6.12 34.28 15.81
N CYS A 40 7.14 34.87 15.17
CA CYS A 40 7.66 34.37 13.90
C CYS A 40 8.26 32.96 14.04
N LEU A 41 9.07 32.71 15.07
CA LEU A 41 9.64 31.39 15.34
C LEU A 41 8.55 30.35 15.66
N GLY A 42 7.56 30.73 16.46
CA GLY A 42 6.40 29.87 16.76
C GLY A 42 5.61 29.52 15.50
N PHE A 43 5.34 30.51 14.65
CA PHE A 43 4.67 30.29 13.37
C PHE A 43 5.47 29.38 12.43
N ILE A 44 6.78 29.63 12.26
CA ILE A 44 7.65 28.78 11.45
C ILE A 44 7.67 27.35 11.98
N THR A 45 7.75 27.17 13.30
CA THR A 45 7.75 25.84 13.93
C THR A 45 6.43 25.11 13.67
N ILE A 46 5.29 25.80 13.79
CA ILE A 46 3.97 25.23 13.48
C ILE A 46 3.88 24.85 12.00
N VAL A 47 4.37 25.69 11.09
CA VAL A 47 4.37 25.40 9.65
C VAL A 47 5.27 24.20 9.33
N VAL A 48 6.47 24.13 9.90
CA VAL A 48 7.42 23.03 9.68
C VAL A 48 6.86 21.73 10.24
N LEU A 49 6.44 21.70 11.52
CA LEU A 49 5.85 20.50 12.11
C LEU A 49 4.55 20.12 11.40
N GLY A 50 3.69 21.10 11.10
CA GLY A 50 2.49 20.89 10.31
C GLY A 50 2.79 20.27 8.96
N SER A 51 3.86 20.68 8.27
CA SER A 51 4.25 20.07 7.00
C SER A 51 4.70 18.61 7.14
N PHE A 52 5.40 18.24 8.22
CA PHE A 52 5.78 16.85 8.48
C PHE A 52 4.60 15.94 8.84
N PHE A 53 3.58 16.48 9.51
CA PHE A 53 2.44 15.69 10.00
C PHE A 53 1.19 15.78 9.13
N LEU A 54 1.05 16.80 8.28
CA LEU A 54 -0.15 17.05 7.47
C LEU A 54 0.05 16.85 5.97
N LEU A 55 1.28 16.86 5.46
CA LEU A 55 1.50 16.56 4.05
C LEU A 55 1.40 15.04 3.86
N PRO A 56 0.45 14.53 3.05
CA PRO A 56 0.40 13.12 2.73
C PRO A 56 1.66 12.79 1.94
N ALA A 57 2.60 12.13 2.59
CA ALA A 57 3.75 11.59 1.90
C ALA A 57 3.24 10.47 0.99
N ASN A 58 3.61 10.52 -0.29
CA ASN A 58 3.34 9.46 -1.24
C ASN A 58 4.68 8.82 -1.58
N LEU A 59 4.77 7.50 -1.43
CA LEU A 59 5.90 6.75 -1.96
C LEU A 59 5.66 6.53 -3.44
N HIS A 60 6.69 6.77 -4.24
CA HIS A 60 6.64 6.56 -5.67
C HIS A 60 7.73 5.58 -6.08
N TYR A 61 7.32 4.46 -6.66
CA TYR A 61 8.20 3.41 -7.15
C TYR A 61 8.13 3.35 -8.67
N HIS A 62 9.29 3.33 -9.31
CA HIS A 62 9.41 2.92 -10.70
C HIS A 62 9.82 1.44 -10.70
N VAL A 63 8.93 0.58 -11.17
CA VAL A 63 9.11 -0.87 -11.12
C VAL A 63 9.51 -1.37 -12.51
N THR A 64 10.53 -2.22 -12.56
CA THR A 64 10.90 -2.96 -13.77
C THR A 64 10.98 -4.44 -13.42
N GLU A 65 10.06 -5.23 -13.96
CA GLU A 65 10.06 -6.68 -13.87
C GLU A 65 10.66 -7.26 -15.15
N ARG A 66 11.62 -8.16 -15.01
CA ARG A 66 12.28 -8.84 -16.13
C ARG A 66 12.22 -10.34 -15.94
N PHE A 67 11.55 -11.02 -16.86
CA PHE A 67 11.46 -12.48 -16.91
C PHE A 67 12.30 -12.99 -18.08
N ILE A 68 13.20 -13.92 -17.79
CA ILE A 68 14.12 -14.49 -18.77
C ILE A 68 13.82 -15.98 -18.86
N PHE A 69 13.41 -16.42 -20.05
CA PHE A 69 13.17 -17.82 -20.34
C PHE A 69 14.42 -18.38 -21.02
N THR A 70 15.20 -19.13 -20.24
CA THR A 70 16.40 -19.85 -20.70
C THR A 70 16.09 -21.34 -20.85
N GLY A 71 16.75 -22.03 -21.77
CA GLY A 71 16.57 -23.48 -21.94
C GLY A 71 17.41 -24.03 -23.08
N ALA A 72 17.56 -25.36 -23.13
CA ALA A 72 18.40 -26.09 -24.08
C ALA A 72 18.13 -25.71 -25.54
N ASP A 73 19.10 -26.01 -26.42
CA ASP A 73 19.28 -25.57 -27.83
C ASP A 73 18.13 -25.87 -28.82
N GLU A 74 16.94 -26.22 -28.33
CA GLU A 74 15.75 -26.54 -29.10
C GLU A 74 14.73 -25.40 -29.08
N ASP A 75 14.03 -25.24 -30.20
CA ASP A 75 12.94 -24.28 -30.31
C ASP A 75 11.75 -24.72 -29.43
N ALA A 76 11.21 -23.79 -28.65
CA ALA A 76 10.13 -24.11 -27.70
C ALA A 76 9.11 -22.98 -27.57
N TRP A 77 7.84 -23.35 -27.45
CA TRP A 77 6.78 -22.41 -27.08
C TRP A 77 6.79 -22.13 -25.58
N VAL A 78 6.81 -20.83 -25.25
CA VAL A 78 6.67 -20.34 -23.88
C VAL A 78 5.27 -19.77 -23.70
N TYR A 79 4.60 -20.22 -22.64
CA TYR A 79 3.34 -19.66 -22.17
C TYR A 79 3.54 -19.13 -20.76
N PHE A 80 3.28 -17.84 -20.56
CA PHE A 80 3.52 -17.17 -19.29
C PHE A 80 2.32 -16.31 -18.92
N GLY A 81 1.84 -16.43 -17.68
CA GLY A 81 0.78 -15.60 -17.13
C GLY A 81 1.34 -14.73 -16.01
N LEU A 82 1.14 -13.42 -16.10
CA LEU A 82 1.51 -12.47 -15.07
C LEU A 82 0.29 -11.78 -14.51
N ILE A 83 0.26 -11.66 -13.19
CA ILE A 83 -0.73 -10.90 -12.44
C ILE A 83 -0.19 -9.48 -12.27
N LEU A 84 -0.80 -8.49 -12.92
CA LEU A 84 -0.38 -7.10 -12.79
C LEU A 84 -1.10 -6.38 -11.64
N PRO A 85 -0.40 -5.51 -10.90
CA PRO A 85 -1.03 -4.65 -9.91
C PRO A 85 -2.03 -3.70 -10.59
N LYS A 86 -3.18 -3.49 -9.92
CA LYS A 86 -4.25 -2.60 -10.38
C LYS A 86 -4.39 -1.40 -9.45
N SER A 87 -4.79 -0.25 -9.98
CA SER A 87 -5.11 0.92 -9.15
C SER A 87 -6.30 0.62 -8.24
N GLY A 88 -6.24 1.12 -7.01
CA GLY A 88 -7.25 0.90 -5.99
C GLY A 88 -7.12 1.88 -4.82
N PRO A 89 -7.83 1.63 -3.70
CA PRO A 89 -7.86 2.56 -2.56
C PRO A 89 -6.49 2.84 -1.91
N TYR A 90 -5.52 1.95 -2.11
CA TYR A 90 -4.21 1.96 -1.45
C TYR A 90 -3.04 2.12 -2.41
N GLN A 91 -3.29 2.21 -3.72
CA GLN A 91 -2.24 2.40 -4.71
C GLN A 91 -2.79 2.97 -6.03
N SER A 92 -2.00 3.81 -6.70
CA SER A 92 -2.20 4.15 -8.11
C SER A 92 -1.12 3.47 -8.94
N VAL A 93 -1.52 2.76 -9.99
CA VAL A 93 -0.62 2.15 -10.98
C VAL A 93 -0.76 2.92 -12.29
N GLU A 94 0.36 3.43 -12.79
CA GLU A 94 0.44 4.31 -13.96
C GLU A 94 1.55 3.87 -14.91
N ASN A 95 1.55 4.39 -16.14
CA ASN A 95 2.64 4.22 -17.12
C ASN A 95 3.06 2.76 -17.36
N VAL A 96 2.09 1.85 -17.47
CA VAL A 96 2.37 0.43 -17.73
C VAL A 96 2.86 0.25 -19.17
N GLU A 97 4.12 -0.15 -19.31
CA GLU A 97 4.78 -0.48 -20.57
C GLU A 97 5.21 -1.93 -20.58
N ILE A 98 4.90 -2.66 -21.66
CA ILE A 98 5.21 -4.08 -21.80
C ILE A 98 6.03 -4.26 -23.07
N PHE A 99 7.21 -4.84 -22.92
CA PHE A 99 8.12 -5.17 -24.00
C PHE A 99 8.14 -6.70 -24.14
N TRP A 100 7.46 -7.19 -25.18
CA TRP A 100 7.34 -8.60 -25.50
C TRP A 100 7.35 -8.82 -27.01
N ASN A 101 8.15 -9.77 -27.49
CA ASN A 101 8.20 -10.15 -28.89
C ASN A 101 7.38 -11.44 -29.13
N GLY A 102 6.07 -11.33 -28.99
CA GLY A 102 5.15 -12.44 -29.18
C GLY A 102 3.69 -12.02 -29.02
N ILE A 103 2.81 -13.00 -28.82
CA ILE A 103 1.39 -12.77 -28.59
C ILE A 103 1.20 -12.33 -27.14
N GLN A 104 0.39 -11.30 -26.93
CA GLN A 104 -0.05 -10.85 -25.62
C GLN A 104 -1.58 -10.76 -25.56
N GLN A 105 -2.15 -11.16 -24.43
CA GLN A 105 -3.58 -11.03 -24.15
C GLN A 105 -3.78 -10.56 -22.72
N LYS A 106 -4.59 -9.50 -22.55
CA LYS A 106 -4.98 -8.99 -21.24
C LYS A 106 -6.39 -9.46 -20.89
N GLU A 107 -6.58 -9.93 -19.66
CA GLU A 107 -7.86 -10.34 -19.10
C GLU A 107 -8.11 -9.60 -17.77
N ASP A 108 -9.31 -9.04 -17.62
CA ASP A 108 -9.73 -8.33 -16.39
C ASP A 108 -10.54 -9.29 -15.51
N TYR A 109 -10.04 -9.54 -14.29
CA TYR A 109 -10.69 -10.37 -13.27
C TYR A 109 -11.28 -9.53 -12.12
N GLY A 110 -11.58 -8.25 -12.39
CA GLY A 110 -12.14 -7.30 -11.44
C GLY A 110 -11.07 -6.67 -10.57
N PHE A 111 -10.58 -7.43 -9.57
CA PHE A 111 -9.58 -6.95 -8.60
C PHE A 111 -8.14 -7.07 -9.11
N VAL A 112 -7.93 -7.74 -10.23
CA VAL A 112 -6.61 -7.93 -10.82
C VAL A 112 -6.68 -8.06 -12.33
N ASP A 113 -5.62 -7.63 -13.00
CA ASP A 113 -5.46 -7.82 -14.44
C ASP A 113 -4.43 -8.93 -14.67
N ILE A 114 -4.78 -9.92 -15.51
CA ILE A 114 -3.87 -10.99 -15.90
C ILE A 114 -3.40 -10.72 -17.32
N ILE A 115 -2.09 -10.72 -17.54
CA ILE A 115 -1.48 -10.68 -18.86
C ILE A 115 -0.91 -12.04 -19.20
N LYS A 116 -1.40 -12.60 -20.30
CA LYS A 116 -0.93 -13.86 -20.87
C LYS A 116 -0.02 -13.56 -22.04
N PHE A 117 1.16 -14.16 -22.01
CA PHE A 117 2.19 -14.09 -23.03
C PHE A 117 2.33 -15.46 -23.68
N ALA A 118 2.40 -15.48 -25.00
CA ALA A 118 2.80 -16.65 -25.77
C ALA A 118 3.85 -16.25 -26.80
N GLY A 119 4.92 -17.01 -26.91
CA GLY A 119 6.02 -16.71 -27.82
C GLY A 119 6.91 -17.92 -28.05
N GLU A 120 7.68 -17.88 -29.13
CA GLU A 120 8.62 -18.94 -29.48
C GLU A 120 10.02 -18.53 -29.07
N LYS A 121 10.70 -19.39 -28.31
CA LYS A 121 12.12 -19.27 -28.00
C LYS A 121 12.88 -20.02 -29.08
N SER A 122 13.82 -19.36 -29.76
CA SER A 122 14.62 -19.98 -30.81
C SER A 122 16.01 -20.38 -30.33
N GLY A 123 16.36 -21.66 -30.47
CA GLY A 123 17.69 -22.20 -30.18
C GLY A 123 18.28 -21.73 -28.85
N GLN A 124 19.41 -21.03 -28.89
CA GLN A 124 20.12 -20.51 -27.69
C GLN A 124 19.70 -19.11 -27.24
N GLU A 125 18.79 -18.45 -27.96
CA GLU A 125 18.40 -17.09 -27.60
C GLU A 125 17.50 -17.07 -26.37
N ASP A 126 17.75 -16.10 -25.49
CA ASP A 126 16.87 -15.80 -24.36
C ASP A 126 15.60 -15.15 -24.88
N LEU A 127 14.46 -15.72 -24.49
CA LEU A 127 13.18 -15.05 -24.66
C LEU A 127 12.92 -14.19 -23.42
N VAL A 128 12.74 -12.88 -23.60
CA VAL A 128 12.68 -11.92 -22.49
C VAL A 128 11.36 -11.14 -22.52
N VAL A 129 10.68 -11.09 -21.38
CA VAL A 129 9.58 -10.17 -21.10
C VAL A 129 10.11 -9.08 -20.19
N VAL A 130 9.92 -7.80 -20.55
CA VAL A 130 10.19 -6.66 -19.66
C VAL A 130 8.92 -5.87 -19.46
N ILE A 131 8.59 -5.56 -18.20
CA ILE A 131 7.40 -4.80 -17.85
C ILE A 131 7.82 -3.67 -16.94
N LYS A 132 7.39 -2.46 -17.27
CA LYS A 132 7.68 -1.26 -16.51
C LYS A 132 6.38 -0.60 -16.11
N TYR A 133 6.33 -0.05 -14.91
CA TYR A 133 5.19 0.71 -14.43
C TYR A 133 5.56 1.55 -13.21
N ASP A 134 4.76 2.57 -12.96
CA ASP A 134 4.90 3.43 -11.79
C ASP A 134 3.82 3.07 -10.75
N VAL A 135 4.23 2.95 -9.49
CA VAL A 135 3.33 2.72 -8.35
C VAL A 135 3.42 3.88 -7.37
N LYS A 136 2.28 4.51 -7.09
CA LYS A 136 2.15 5.51 -6.03
C LYS A 136 1.40 4.93 -4.85
N LEU A 137 2.02 4.89 -3.68
CA LEU A 137 1.43 4.43 -2.43
C LEU A 137 1.21 5.64 -1.49
N PRO A 138 -0.04 5.95 -1.09
CA PRO A 138 -0.27 6.94 -0.06
C PRO A 138 0.25 6.43 1.29
N GLN A 139 1.04 7.24 1.99
CA GLN A 139 1.43 6.95 3.37
C GLN A 139 0.36 7.45 4.34
N GLY A 140 0.17 6.70 5.42
CA GLY A 140 -0.77 7.04 6.50
C GLY A 140 -1.86 6.00 6.68
N TYR A 141 -2.94 6.40 7.34
CA TYR A 141 -4.06 5.51 7.63
C TYR A 141 -4.87 5.22 6.37
N ILE A 142 -4.83 3.97 5.91
CA ILE A 142 -5.66 3.49 4.81
C ILE A 142 -6.90 2.82 5.41
N SER A 143 -8.07 3.38 5.11
CA SER A 143 -9.34 2.78 5.48
C SER A 143 -9.91 2.01 4.29
N TRP A 144 -10.26 0.76 4.52
CA TRP A 144 -10.93 -0.10 3.52
C TRP A 144 -12.44 0.02 3.71
N THR A 145 -13.01 1.12 3.22
CA THR A 145 -14.48 1.32 3.24
C THR A 145 -15.14 0.64 2.05
N ALA A 146 -14.77 -0.61 1.78
CA ALA A 146 -15.42 -1.42 0.75
C ALA A 146 -16.55 -2.24 1.39
N PRO A 147 -17.64 -2.52 0.66
CA PRO A 147 -18.63 -3.51 1.08
C PRO A 147 -17.96 -4.84 1.38
N VAL A 148 -18.39 -5.50 2.45
CA VAL A 148 -17.91 -6.84 2.77
C VAL A 148 -18.68 -7.85 1.94
N GLU A 149 -17.97 -8.53 1.06
CA GLU A 149 -18.52 -9.57 0.19
C GLU A 149 -18.74 -10.88 0.96
N SER A 150 -19.71 -11.68 0.52
CA SER A 150 -20.08 -12.92 1.20
C SER A 150 -18.92 -13.92 1.29
N PHE A 151 -18.13 -14.05 0.21
CA PHE A 151 -16.99 -14.98 0.14
C PHE A 151 -15.92 -14.67 1.20
N GLN A 152 -15.85 -13.42 1.69
CA GLN A 152 -14.87 -13.02 2.70
C GLN A 152 -15.14 -13.61 4.08
N ARG A 153 -16.27 -14.30 4.27
CA ARG A 153 -16.61 -15.03 5.50
C ARG A 153 -16.81 -16.53 5.29
N LEU A 154 -16.85 -16.99 4.03
CA LEU A 154 -17.15 -18.39 3.69
C LEU A 154 -15.86 -19.19 3.45
N PRO A 155 -15.88 -20.49 3.70
CA PRO A 155 -14.79 -21.38 3.29
C PRO A 155 -14.67 -21.41 1.76
N GLN A 156 -13.47 -21.67 1.27
CA GLN A 156 -13.17 -21.86 -0.16
C GLN A 156 -11.97 -22.78 -0.31
N THR A 157 -11.69 -23.26 -1.53
CA THR A 157 -10.50 -24.07 -1.80
C THR A 157 -9.23 -23.35 -1.32
N GLY A 158 -8.45 -24.01 -0.45
CA GLY A 158 -7.25 -23.48 0.16
C GLY A 158 -7.48 -22.61 1.40
N ILE A 159 -8.73 -22.38 1.80
CA ILE A 159 -9.13 -21.62 2.99
C ILE A 159 -10.27 -22.38 3.69
N GLU A 160 -9.92 -23.48 4.34
CA GLU A 160 -10.85 -24.44 4.98
C GLU A 160 -11.34 -23.93 6.35
N SER A 161 -11.93 -22.73 6.39
CA SER A 161 -12.37 -22.08 7.65
C SER A 161 -13.52 -22.79 8.38
N ASP A 162 -14.14 -23.78 7.74
CA ASP A 162 -15.15 -24.68 8.30
C ASP A 162 -14.55 -26.00 8.84
N SER A 163 -13.24 -26.20 8.72
CA SER A 163 -12.58 -27.38 9.28
C SER A 163 -12.60 -27.34 10.81
N PRO A 164 -12.94 -28.47 11.50
CA PRO A 164 -13.01 -28.50 12.96
C PRO A 164 -11.73 -28.03 13.67
N PRO A 165 -10.50 -28.41 13.23
CA PRO A 165 -9.28 -27.96 13.89
C PRO A 165 -9.09 -26.43 13.84
N LEU A 166 -9.42 -25.80 12.71
CA LEU A 166 -9.29 -24.35 12.57
C LEU A 166 -10.39 -23.59 13.33
N GLN A 167 -11.61 -24.13 13.40
CA GLN A 167 -12.67 -23.56 14.22
C GLN A 167 -12.35 -23.62 15.72
N GLU A 168 -11.84 -24.76 16.18
CA GLU A 168 -11.39 -24.92 17.56
C GLU A 168 -10.27 -23.93 17.88
N GLN A 169 -9.23 -23.87 17.04
CA GLN A 169 -8.12 -22.94 17.24
C GLN A 169 -8.58 -21.47 17.22
N ALA A 170 -9.47 -21.09 16.29
CA ALA A 170 -9.98 -19.72 16.20
C ALA A 170 -10.81 -19.34 17.44
N SER A 171 -11.56 -20.29 18.02
CA SER A 171 -12.33 -20.07 19.26
C SER A 171 -11.47 -19.79 20.48
N LEU A 172 -10.23 -20.28 20.51
CA LEU A 172 -9.26 -20.01 21.57
C LEU A 172 -8.63 -18.61 21.43
N LEU A 173 -8.58 -18.08 20.21
CA LEU A 173 -7.91 -16.81 19.90
C LEU A 173 -8.86 -15.61 20.06
N VAL A 174 -10.14 -15.77 19.70
CA VAL A 174 -11.09 -14.66 19.56
C VAL A 174 -12.11 -14.63 20.70
N ASN A 175 -12.29 -13.44 21.32
CA ASN A 175 -13.30 -13.20 22.35
C ASN A 175 -13.97 -11.84 22.16
N GLY A 176 -14.76 -11.69 21.08
CA GLY A 176 -15.57 -10.50 20.83
C GLY A 176 -15.33 -9.76 19.51
N ILE A 177 -14.51 -10.29 18.60
CA ILE A 177 -14.19 -9.73 17.26
C ILE A 177 -13.72 -8.27 17.38
N THR A 178 -12.50 -8.11 17.86
CA THR A 178 -11.81 -6.82 17.99
C THR A 178 -10.50 -6.79 17.20
N ASP A 179 -9.92 -5.61 16.98
CA ASP A 179 -8.59 -5.47 16.37
C ASP A 179 -7.53 -6.28 17.12
N LYS A 180 -7.66 -6.36 18.46
CA LYS A 180 -6.81 -7.18 19.31
C LYS A 180 -6.92 -8.67 19.00
N ASP A 181 -8.11 -9.15 18.65
CA ASP A 181 -8.32 -10.55 18.28
C ASP A 181 -7.70 -10.89 16.92
N VAL A 182 -7.82 -9.98 15.95
CA VAL A 182 -7.12 -10.11 14.65
C VAL A 182 -5.61 -10.16 14.86
N TYR A 183 -5.08 -9.31 15.75
CA TYR A 183 -3.65 -9.32 16.07
C TYR A 183 -3.21 -10.64 16.74
N LYS A 184 -4.03 -11.24 17.61
CA LYS A 184 -3.72 -12.57 18.16
C LYS A 184 -3.70 -13.66 17.09
N ILE A 185 -4.62 -13.62 16.12
CA ILE A 185 -4.62 -14.55 14.98
C ILE A 185 -3.33 -14.40 14.17
N TYR A 186 -2.94 -13.15 13.90
CA TYR A 186 -1.67 -12.84 13.24
C TYR A 186 -0.47 -13.41 14.02
N SER A 187 -0.35 -13.09 15.32
CA SER A 187 0.74 -13.58 16.16
C SER A 187 0.76 -15.10 16.22
N PHE A 188 -0.38 -15.74 16.44
CA PHE A 188 -0.49 -17.19 16.41
C PHE A 188 0.01 -17.77 15.09
N THR A 189 -0.42 -17.21 13.95
CA THR A 189 -0.02 -17.70 12.62
C THR A 189 1.49 -17.56 12.42
N ALA A 190 2.06 -16.42 12.82
CA ALA A 190 3.49 -16.14 12.71
C ALA A 190 4.33 -17.05 13.63
N ASP A 191 3.84 -17.37 14.82
CA ASP A 191 4.54 -18.22 15.79
C ASP A 191 4.35 -19.72 15.51
N HIS A 192 3.23 -20.11 14.90
CA HIS A 192 2.88 -21.51 14.61
C HIS A 192 3.56 -22.05 13.37
N LEU A 193 3.89 -21.18 12.41
CA LEU A 193 4.49 -21.55 11.13
C LEU A 193 5.97 -21.18 11.06
N SER A 194 6.77 -22.09 10.53
CA SER A 194 8.14 -21.81 10.07
C SER A 194 8.14 -21.52 8.58
N TYR A 195 9.01 -20.60 8.14
CA TYR A 195 9.19 -20.33 6.73
C TYR A 195 10.04 -21.45 6.11
N ALA A 196 9.49 -22.15 5.13
CA ALA A 196 10.22 -23.20 4.42
C ALA A 196 11.30 -22.60 3.50
N GLU A 197 12.46 -23.25 3.41
CA GLU A 197 13.50 -22.85 2.45
C GLU A 197 13.08 -23.25 1.02
N GLU A 198 13.52 -22.49 0.01
CA GLU A 198 13.09 -22.64 -1.40
C GLU A 198 13.40 -24.01 -2.02
N ASP A 199 14.31 -24.77 -1.41
CA ASP A 199 14.75 -26.10 -1.86
C ASP A 199 13.88 -27.24 -1.31
N GLU A 200 13.04 -26.96 -0.31
CA GLU A 200 12.02 -27.90 0.14
C GLU A 200 10.87 -27.87 -0.88
N ASP A 201 10.38 -29.03 -1.30
CA ASP A 201 9.24 -29.21 -2.23
C ASP A 201 7.91 -28.78 -1.57
N CYS A 202 7.89 -27.53 -1.10
CA CYS A 202 6.80 -26.85 -0.46
C CYS A 202 5.92 -26.29 -1.58
N GLY A 203 5.25 -27.20 -2.29
CA GLY A 203 4.40 -26.92 -3.44
C GLY A 203 3.47 -25.74 -3.20
N CYS A 204 3.93 -24.54 -3.59
CA CYS A 204 3.26 -23.26 -3.30
C CYS A 204 1.85 -23.20 -3.88
N ALA A 205 1.60 -23.95 -4.95
CA ALA A 205 0.31 -24.04 -5.62
C ALA A 205 -0.73 -24.83 -4.80
N ASN A 206 -0.32 -25.87 -4.06
CA ASN A 206 -1.22 -26.82 -3.41
C ASN A 206 -1.32 -26.65 -1.88
N GLU A 207 -0.68 -25.63 -1.31
CA GLU A 207 -0.61 -25.45 0.14
C GLU A 207 -1.91 -24.90 0.73
N SER A 208 -2.77 -25.72 1.33
CA SER A 208 -4.03 -25.26 1.94
C SER A 208 -3.85 -24.67 3.34
N ALA A 209 -4.85 -23.95 3.86
CA ALA A 209 -4.81 -23.44 5.24
C ALA A 209 -4.72 -24.57 6.27
N LEU A 210 -5.50 -25.63 6.05
CA LEU A 210 -5.46 -26.81 6.92
C LEU A 210 -4.11 -27.53 6.86
N ARG A 211 -3.54 -27.69 5.67
CA ARG A 211 -2.22 -28.30 5.52
C ARG A 211 -1.15 -27.47 6.24
N ALA A 212 -1.11 -26.16 6.03
CA ALA A 212 -0.16 -25.28 6.70
C ALA A 212 -0.26 -25.38 8.23
N TYR A 213 -1.50 -25.47 8.75
CA TYR A 213 -1.74 -25.69 10.17
C TYR A 213 -1.17 -27.02 10.69
N GLU A 214 -1.31 -28.11 9.92
CA GLU A 214 -0.83 -29.44 10.29
C GLU A 214 0.68 -29.59 10.16
N THR A 215 1.27 -29.10 9.06
CA THR A 215 2.69 -29.27 8.73
C THR A 215 3.58 -28.27 9.46
N ARG A 216 3.05 -27.11 9.85
CA ARG A 216 3.77 -26.01 10.52
C ARG A 216 4.93 -25.43 9.71
N SER A 217 4.99 -25.71 8.41
CA SER A 217 6.02 -25.19 7.51
C SER A 217 5.39 -24.85 6.15
N CYS A 218 5.61 -23.64 5.67
CA CYS A 218 5.15 -23.18 4.37
C CYS A 218 5.85 -21.88 3.94
N VAL A 219 5.55 -21.42 2.72
CA VAL A 219 5.94 -20.09 2.23
C VAL A 219 4.83 -19.06 2.49
N CYS A 220 5.01 -17.82 2.02
CA CYS A 220 4.07 -16.71 2.20
C CYS A 220 2.59 -17.06 1.92
N THR A 221 2.30 -17.90 0.93
CA THR A 221 0.94 -18.36 0.60
C THR A 221 0.28 -19.11 1.76
N GLY A 222 1.01 -20.00 2.46
CA GLY A 222 0.45 -20.78 3.57
C GLY A 222 0.16 -19.92 4.79
N PHE A 223 1.04 -18.97 5.13
CA PHE A 223 0.80 -17.96 6.16
C PHE A 223 -0.48 -17.17 5.87
N ALA A 224 -0.62 -16.66 4.64
CA ALA A 224 -1.80 -15.89 4.24
C ALA A 224 -3.08 -16.74 4.26
N ARG A 225 -3.04 -18.01 3.83
CA ARG A 225 -4.18 -18.94 3.87
C ARG A 225 -4.61 -19.26 5.29
N LEU A 226 -3.66 -19.60 6.18
CA LEU A 226 -3.96 -19.93 7.56
C LEU A 226 -4.55 -18.74 8.32
N MET A 227 -3.94 -17.56 8.22
CA MET A 227 -4.47 -16.34 8.85
C MET A 227 -5.89 -16.04 8.35
N THR A 228 -6.12 -16.14 7.04
CA THR A 228 -7.46 -15.90 6.45
C THR A 228 -8.47 -16.92 6.96
N ALA A 229 -8.11 -18.20 7.01
CA ALA A 229 -9.01 -19.26 7.47
C ALA A 229 -9.41 -19.08 8.94
N LEU A 230 -8.46 -18.75 9.82
CA LEU A 230 -8.73 -18.48 11.24
C LEU A 230 -9.61 -17.25 11.44
N CYS A 231 -9.36 -16.16 10.69
CA CYS A 231 -10.24 -14.99 10.68
C CYS A 231 -11.68 -15.38 10.29
N ARG A 232 -11.85 -16.10 9.18
CA ARG A 232 -13.17 -16.53 8.69
C ARG A 232 -13.87 -17.50 9.65
N ALA A 233 -13.12 -18.41 10.29
CA ALA A 233 -13.65 -19.33 11.30
C ALA A 233 -14.25 -18.58 12.51
N SER A 234 -13.74 -17.38 12.80
CA SER A 234 -14.31 -16.45 13.80
C SER A 234 -15.29 -15.41 13.22
N SER A 235 -15.81 -15.63 12.01
CA SER A 235 -16.71 -14.70 11.29
C SER A 235 -16.09 -13.32 10.99
N ILE A 236 -14.77 -13.19 11.04
CA ILE A 236 -14.04 -11.97 10.69
C ILE A 236 -13.83 -11.94 9.17
N PRO A 237 -14.34 -10.93 8.46
CA PRO A 237 -14.16 -10.82 7.03
C PRO A 237 -12.68 -10.71 6.67
N SER A 238 -12.23 -11.57 5.76
CA SER A 238 -10.84 -11.58 5.32
C SER A 238 -10.69 -12.17 3.93
N GLN A 239 -9.66 -11.74 3.22
CA GLN A 239 -9.29 -12.28 1.92
C GLN A 239 -7.76 -12.30 1.80
N MET A 240 -7.27 -13.25 1.02
CA MET A 240 -5.86 -13.26 0.62
C MET A 240 -5.58 -12.08 -0.31
N MET A 241 -4.44 -11.43 -0.08
CA MET A 241 -3.89 -10.42 -0.98
C MET A 241 -2.58 -10.96 -1.56
N ILE A 242 -2.38 -10.74 -2.86
CA ILE A 242 -1.13 -11.02 -3.55
C ILE A 242 -0.57 -9.68 -3.98
N GLY A 243 0.74 -9.48 -3.82
CA GLY A 243 1.39 -8.25 -4.19
C GLY A 243 2.90 -8.38 -4.18
N ILE A 244 3.55 -7.29 -4.58
CA ILE A 244 5.00 -7.16 -4.56
C ILE A 244 5.38 -6.38 -3.31
N VAL A 245 6.36 -6.89 -2.56
CA VAL A 245 6.90 -6.19 -1.40
C VAL A 245 7.97 -5.22 -1.90
N PHE A 246 7.71 -3.92 -1.75
CA PHE A 246 8.72 -2.90 -2.05
C PHE A 246 9.67 -2.75 -0.85
N PRO A 247 10.98 -2.62 -1.10
CA PRO A 247 11.92 -2.30 -0.04
C PRO A 247 11.58 -0.92 0.56
N PRO A 248 11.89 -0.69 1.85
CA PRO A 248 11.76 0.64 2.43
C PRO A 248 12.60 1.66 1.65
N PRO A 249 12.16 2.93 1.57
CA PRO A 249 12.90 4.01 0.92
C PRO A 249 14.25 4.30 1.59
#